data_AF-A0A1M6GWR0-F1
#
_entry.id   AF-A0A1M6GWR0-F1
#
_cell.length_a   1.000
_cell.length_b   1.000
_cell.length_c   1.000
_cell.angle_alpha   90.00
_cell.angle_beta   90.00
_cell.angle_gamma   90.00
#
_symmetry.space_group_name_H-M   'P 1'
#
loop_
_entity.id
_entity.type
_entity.pdbx_description
1 polymer ?
#
loop_
_entity_poly.entity_id
_entity_poly.type
_entity_poly.pdbx_seq_one_letter_code
_entity_poly.pdbx_strand_id
1 'polypeptide(L)'
;MKDAFDNTLQEHLKKAEIIAEMSCTLQIVKRLKGMGFSVKQVLKMIELPENAVLRVFAGKEDIREIAEDAVNQKIAENGGKIPETKEFIKWVENALQYFEPEEDKEELVPQAEPQRLTCEQWAQHTPYEGKLELFDGQALADLRERENMIIALIYNIGLKHLIKILPPKSKTILKELLDE
;
A
#
# COMPACT_ATOMS: atom_id res chain seq x y z
N MET A 1 30.74 33.77 10.27
CA MET A 1 31.44 32.47 10.32
C MET A 1 30.63 31.43 11.10
N LYS A 2 30.09 31.78 12.28
CA LYS A 2 29.14 30.95 13.04
C LYS A 2 27.87 30.62 12.25
N ASP A 3 27.24 31.63 11.65
CA ASP A 3 26.00 31.46 10.86
C ASP A 3 26.16 30.59 9.60
N ALA A 4 27.34 30.61 8.97
CA ALA A 4 27.62 29.77 7.80
C ALA A 4 27.81 28.30 8.21
N PHE A 5 28.47 28.06 9.35
CA PHE A 5 28.68 26.72 9.89
C PHE A 5 27.37 26.10 10.41
N ASP A 6 26.55 26.89 11.10
CA ASP A 6 25.24 26.45 11.60
C ASP A 6 24.28 26.13 10.44
N ASN A 7 24.30 26.90 9.34
CA ASN A 7 23.52 26.61 8.14
C ASN A 7 23.98 25.32 7.44
N THR A 8 25.30 25.12 7.27
CA THR A 8 25.85 23.89 6.67
C THR A 8 25.54 22.65 7.53
N LEU A 9 25.62 22.77 8.85
CA LEU A 9 25.25 21.68 9.77
C LEU A 9 23.76 21.33 9.67
N GLN A 10 22.88 22.35 9.60
CA GLN A 10 21.44 22.13 9.42
C GLN A 10 21.10 21.46 8.08
N GLU A 11 21.77 21.85 6.99
CA GLU A 11 21.60 21.21 5.68
C GLU A 11 22.04 19.74 5.70
N HIS A 12 23.17 19.44 6.36
CA HIS A 12 23.63 18.06 6.53
C HIS A 12 22.65 17.20 7.34
N LEU A 13 22.10 17.74 8.44
CA LEU A 13 21.12 17.03 9.26
C LEU A 13 19.83 16.75 8.49
N LYS A 14 19.26 17.75 7.80
CA LYS A 14 18.07 17.56 6.96
C LYS A 14 18.29 16.52 5.87
N LYS A 15 19.45 16.54 5.22
CA LYS A 15 19.79 15.53 4.21
C LYS A 15 19.86 14.13 4.81
N ALA A 16 20.45 13.99 5.99
CA ALA A 16 20.55 12.71 6.68
C ALA A 16 19.17 12.17 7.10
N GLU A 17 18.26 13.04 7.55
CA GLU A 17 16.87 12.67 7.86
C GLU A 17 16.15 12.12 6.63
N ILE A 18 16.23 12.81 5.49
CA ILE A 18 15.59 12.36 4.24
C ILE A 18 16.19 11.04 3.74
N ILE A 19 17.51 10.84 3.88
CA ILE A 19 18.17 9.57 3.54
C ILE A 19 17.66 8.43 4.43
N ALA A 20 17.48 8.69 5.73
CA ALA A 20 16.95 7.70 6.66
C ALA A 20 15.50 7.32 6.29
N GLU A 21 14.65 8.30 5.98
CA GLU A 21 13.28 8.06 5.54
C GLU A 21 13.23 7.26 4.23
N MET A 22 14.00 7.65 3.22
CA MET A 22 14.14 6.92 1.95
C MET A 22 14.60 5.46 2.19
N SER A 23 15.56 5.26 3.10
CA SER A 23 16.03 3.93 3.46
C SER A 23 14.91 3.09 4.07
N CYS A 24 14.11 3.65 4.98
CA CYS A 24 12.97 2.97 5.58
C CYS A 24 11.94 2.55 4.51
N THR A 25 11.63 3.42 3.54
CA THR A 25 10.66 3.04 2.51
C THR A 25 11.21 2.00 1.53
N LEU A 26 12.50 2.04 1.21
CA LEU A 26 13.15 0.99 0.41
C LEU A 26 13.17 -0.37 1.14
N GLN A 27 13.21 -0.40 2.48
CA GLN A 27 13.02 -1.64 3.24
C GLN A 27 11.60 -2.20 3.07
N ILE A 28 10.58 -1.34 2.99
CA ILE A 28 9.20 -1.76 2.66
C ILE A 28 9.17 -2.41 1.27
N VAL A 29 9.77 -1.76 0.27
CA VAL A 29 9.89 -2.31 -1.09
C VAL A 29 10.55 -3.70 -1.09
N LYS A 30 11.61 -3.88 -0.31
CA LYS A 30 12.29 -5.18 -0.17
C LYS A 30 11.38 -6.26 0.42
N ARG A 31 10.53 -5.90 1.40
CA ARG A 31 9.54 -6.83 1.97
C ARG A 31 8.46 -7.19 0.96
N LEU A 32 7.91 -6.21 0.25
CA LEU A 32 6.89 -6.43 -0.80
C LEU A 32 7.41 -7.38 -1.90
N LYS A 33 8.66 -7.21 -2.32
CA LYS A 33 9.34 -8.16 -3.21
C LYS A 33 9.34 -9.58 -2.63
N GLY A 34 9.71 -9.73 -1.35
CA GLY A 34 9.71 -11.02 -0.66
C GLY A 34 8.33 -11.69 -0.56
N MET A 35 7.27 -10.88 -0.59
CA MET A 35 5.87 -11.32 -0.64
C MET A 35 5.38 -11.64 -2.06
N GLY A 36 6.22 -11.50 -3.09
CA GLY A 36 5.90 -11.84 -4.48
C GLY A 36 5.33 -10.69 -5.33
N PHE A 37 5.31 -9.45 -4.83
CA PHE A 37 4.88 -8.30 -5.63
C PHE A 37 5.84 -8.02 -6.77
N SER A 38 5.31 -7.66 -7.94
CA SER A 38 6.08 -7.20 -9.10
C SER A 38 6.49 -5.73 -8.95
N VAL A 39 7.55 -5.32 -9.67
CA VAL A 39 8.00 -3.92 -9.74
C VAL A 39 6.87 -2.97 -10.13
N LYS A 40 6.06 -3.36 -11.12
CA LYS A 40 4.92 -2.54 -11.60
C LYS A 40 3.86 -2.34 -10.52
N GLN A 41 3.60 -3.35 -9.69
CA GLN A 41 2.66 -3.23 -8.56
C GLN A 41 3.24 -2.30 -7.50
N VAL A 42 4.52 -2.45 -7.16
CA VAL A 42 5.19 -1.58 -6.18
C VAL A 42 5.14 -0.13 -6.64
N LEU A 43 5.55 0.19 -7.88
CA LEU A 43 5.55 1.58 -8.37
C LEU A 43 4.16 2.23 -8.41
N LYS A 44 3.09 1.43 -8.49
CA LYS A 44 1.70 1.93 -8.39
C LYS A 44 1.29 2.25 -6.95
N MET A 45 1.78 1.49 -5.97
CA MET A 45 1.49 1.70 -4.54
C MET A 45 2.40 2.76 -3.91
N ILE A 46 3.61 2.87 -4.46
CA ILE A 46 4.77 3.49 -3.88
C ILE A 46 5.39 4.36 -5.03
N GLU A 47 4.91 5.61 -5.20
CA GLU A 47 5.60 6.82 -5.77
C GLU A 47 7.09 7.03 -5.39
N LEU A 48 7.94 6.06 -5.74
CA LEU A 48 9.39 6.12 -5.56
C LEU A 48 10.05 6.37 -6.92
N PRO A 49 11.31 6.85 -6.96
CA PRO A 49 12.11 6.76 -8.17
C PRO A 49 12.19 5.31 -8.65
N GLU A 50 11.80 5.08 -9.91
CA GLU A 50 11.74 3.74 -10.51
C GLU A 50 13.09 3.02 -10.46
N ASN A 51 14.18 3.75 -10.67
CA ASN A 51 15.54 3.23 -10.57
C ASN A 51 15.86 2.66 -9.18
N ALA A 52 15.41 3.30 -8.10
CA ALA A 52 15.63 2.85 -6.74
C ALA A 52 14.87 1.54 -6.46
N VAL A 53 13.62 1.44 -6.91
CA VAL A 53 12.82 0.21 -6.79
C VAL A 53 13.47 -0.94 -7.57
N LEU A 54 13.90 -0.68 -8.80
CA LEU A 54 14.59 -1.68 -9.63
C LEU A 54 15.87 -2.20 -8.96
N ARG A 55 16.66 -1.32 -8.33
CA ARG A 55 17.89 -1.70 -7.61
C ARG A 55 17.59 -2.58 -6.38
N VAL A 56 16.54 -2.27 -5.61
CA VAL A 56 16.08 -3.15 -4.51
C VAL A 56 15.62 -4.52 -5.05
N PHE A 57 14.93 -4.53 -6.19
CA PHE A 57 14.52 -5.76 -6.85
C PHE A 57 15.67 -6.58 -7.41
N ALA A 58 16.75 -5.95 -7.89
CA ALA A 58 17.97 -6.63 -8.26
C ALA A 58 18.69 -7.26 -7.05
N GLY A 59 18.56 -6.67 -5.87
CA GLY A 59 19.02 -7.23 -4.58
C GLY A 59 20.53 -7.30 -4.40
N LYS A 60 21.30 -6.58 -5.21
CA LYS A 60 22.78 -6.62 -5.23
C LYS A 60 23.44 -5.54 -4.39
N GLU A 61 22.69 -4.54 -3.93
CA GLU A 61 23.21 -3.29 -3.38
C GLU A 61 22.60 -3.00 -2.01
N ASP A 62 23.34 -2.25 -1.18
CA ASP A 62 22.87 -1.82 0.13
C ASP A 62 21.72 -0.82 -0.03
N ILE A 63 20.65 -1.00 0.75
CA ILE A 63 19.48 -0.11 0.72
C ILE A 63 19.86 1.33 1.05
N ARG A 64 20.82 1.52 1.96
CA ARG A 64 21.31 2.84 2.34
C ARG A 64 22.01 3.53 1.17
N GLU A 65 22.81 2.80 0.40
CA GLU A 65 23.46 3.35 -0.80
C GLU A 65 22.43 3.74 -1.87
N ILE A 66 21.42 2.90 -2.08
CA ILE A 66 20.30 3.21 -2.99
C ILE A 66 19.57 4.49 -2.53
N ALA A 67 19.35 4.63 -1.23
CA ALA A 67 18.70 5.80 -0.65
C ALA A 67 19.52 7.09 -0.82
N GLU A 68 20.82 7.02 -0.52
CA GLU A 68 21.74 8.14 -0.68
C GLU A 68 21.79 8.61 -2.14
N ASP A 69 21.89 7.69 -3.09
CA ASP A 69 21.89 8.00 -4.52
C ASP A 69 20.58 8.64 -4.98
N ALA A 70 19.43 8.10 -4.57
CA ALA A 70 18.12 8.62 -4.94
C ALA A 70 17.91 10.05 -4.43
N VAL A 71 18.31 10.32 -3.19
CA VAL A 71 18.23 11.67 -2.59
C VAL A 71 19.19 12.62 -3.28
N ASN A 72 20.43 12.20 -3.57
CA ASN A 72 21.40 13.01 -4.29
C ASN A 72 20.93 13.38 -5.70
N GLN A 73 20.34 12.42 -6.41
CA GLN A 73 19.74 12.65 -7.73
C GLN A 73 18.63 13.70 -7.64
N LYS A 74 17.72 13.58 -6.65
CA LYS A 74 16.62 14.52 -6.47
C LYS A 74 17.10 15.94 -6.14
N ILE A 75 18.13 16.04 -5.30
CA ILE A 75 18.78 17.33 -4.99
C ILE A 75 19.36 17.95 -6.27
N ALA A 76 20.04 17.15 -7.11
CA ALA A 76 20.59 17.63 -8.38
C ALA A 76 19.49 18.12 -9.34
N GLU A 77 18.39 17.37 -9.47
CA GLU A 77 17.23 17.74 -10.28
C GLU A 77 16.55 19.03 -9.79
N ASN A 78 16.54 19.25 -8.48
CA ASN A 78 15.96 20.44 -7.84
C ASN A 78 16.95 21.63 -7.75
N GLY A 79 18.01 21.64 -8.55
CA GLY A 79 18.97 22.75 -8.59
C GLY A 79 19.80 22.91 -7.30
N GLY A 80 20.08 21.80 -6.63
CA GLY A 80 20.86 21.76 -5.38
C GLY A 80 20.03 21.96 -4.10
N LYS A 81 18.71 22.15 -4.21
CA LYS A 81 17.84 22.33 -3.06
C LYS A 81 17.44 21.00 -2.43
N ILE A 82 17.56 20.92 -1.10
CA ILE A 82 17.10 19.77 -0.32
C ILE A 82 15.55 19.76 -0.34
N PRO A 83 14.91 18.64 -0.76
CA PRO A 83 13.45 18.51 -0.76
C PRO A 83 12.85 18.66 0.65
N GLU A 84 11.62 19.17 0.75
CA GLU A 84 10.90 19.20 2.03
C GLU A 84 10.33 17.82 2.38
N THR A 85 10.50 17.40 3.63
CA THR A 85 10.11 16.10 4.19
C THR A 85 8.63 15.74 3.96
N LYS A 86 7.76 16.74 3.83
CA LYS A 86 6.30 16.58 3.70
C LYS A 86 5.83 15.87 2.43
N GLU A 87 6.60 15.88 1.34
CA GLU A 87 6.23 15.12 0.13
C GLU A 87 6.56 13.62 0.27
N PHE A 88 7.40 13.25 1.24
CA PHE A 88 7.83 11.88 1.49
C PHE A 88 6.99 11.16 2.57
N ILE A 89 6.37 11.91 3.48
CA ILE A 89 5.57 11.38 4.61
C ILE A 89 4.24 10.78 4.14
N LYS A 90 3.55 11.40 3.18
CA LYS A 90 2.27 10.90 2.62
C LYS A 90 2.39 9.48 2.04
N TRP A 91 3.62 9.12 1.73
CA TRP A 91 4.01 7.95 1.00
C TRP A 91 4.32 6.75 1.89
N VAL A 92 4.96 7.03 3.02
CA VAL A 92 5.15 6.09 4.12
C VAL A 92 3.83 5.86 4.86
N GLU A 93 2.98 6.87 5.00
CA GLU A 93 1.64 6.74 5.63
C GLU A 93 0.74 5.75 4.87
N ASN A 94 0.65 5.86 3.55
CA ASN A 94 -0.12 4.91 2.72
C ASN A 94 0.47 3.48 2.76
N ALA A 95 1.81 3.36 2.79
CA ALA A 95 2.47 2.05 2.86
C ALA A 95 2.38 1.42 4.26
N LEU A 96 2.48 2.20 5.33
CA LEU A 96 2.37 1.73 6.72
C LEU A 96 0.96 1.24 7.06
N GLN A 97 -0.07 1.69 6.35
CA GLN A 97 -1.43 1.15 6.48
C GLN A 97 -1.56 -0.32 6.00
N TYR A 98 -0.62 -0.79 5.15
CA TYR A 98 -0.47 -2.23 4.86
C TYR A 98 0.26 -3.01 5.97
N PHE A 99 0.95 -2.30 6.87
CA PHE A 99 1.74 -2.87 7.97
C PHE A 99 1.15 -2.57 9.36
N GLU A 100 -0.03 -1.94 9.46
CA GLU A 100 -0.84 -2.13 10.66
C GLU A 100 -0.99 -3.65 10.83
N PRO A 101 -0.56 -4.21 11.97
CA PRO A 101 -0.80 -5.61 12.25
C PRO A 101 -2.29 -5.89 12.03
N GLU A 102 -2.65 -7.13 11.68
CA GLU A 102 -4.01 -7.60 11.90
C GLU A 102 -4.29 -7.58 13.42
N GLU A 103 -4.42 -6.40 14.02
CA GLU A 103 -4.95 -6.27 15.36
C GLU A 103 -6.44 -6.59 15.24
N ASP A 104 -6.79 -7.79 15.70
CA ASP A 104 -8.13 -8.25 16.05
C ASP A 104 -9.25 -7.81 15.08
N LYS A 105 -9.00 -7.84 13.76
CA LYS A 105 -10.11 -7.72 12.80
C LYS A 105 -10.99 -8.93 12.99
N GLU A 106 -12.21 -8.69 13.45
CA GLU A 106 -13.21 -9.73 13.61
C GLU A 106 -13.46 -10.35 12.23
N GLU A 107 -13.13 -11.64 12.09
CA GLU A 107 -13.36 -12.37 10.86
C GLU A 107 -14.86 -12.47 10.60
N LEU A 108 -15.33 -11.77 9.57
CA LEU A 108 -16.72 -11.89 9.12
C LEU A 108 -16.88 -13.21 8.36
N VAL A 109 -17.61 -14.14 8.95
CA VAL A 109 -17.97 -15.41 8.31
C VAL A 109 -19.41 -15.33 7.78
N PRO A 110 -19.63 -15.15 6.46
CA PRO A 110 -20.97 -15.08 5.92
C PRO A 110 -21.72 -16.40 6.05
N GLN A 111 -22.93 -16.33 6.60
CA GLN A 111 -23.81 -17.49 6.75
C GLN A 111 -24.82 -17.58 5.59
N ALA A 112 -25.61 -18.66 5.61
CA ALA A 112 -26.66 -18.87 4.63
C ALA A 112 -27.69 -17.73 4.60
N GLU A 113 -28.05 -17.20 5.77
CA GLU A 113 -28.98 -16.09 5.97
C GLU A 113 -28.24 -14.78 6.23
N PRO A 114 -28.85 -13.61 5.94
CA PRO A 114 -28.27 -12.30 6.21
C PRO A 114 -27.89 -12.07 7.68
N GLN A 115 -26.75 -11.42 7.92
CA GLN A 115 -26.30 -10.96 9.24
C GLN A 115 -26.20 -9.43 9.29
N ARG A 116 -26.39 -8.84 10.47
CA ARG A 116 -26.24 -7.38 10.67
C ARG A 116 -24.79 -7.04 10.98
N LEU A 117 -24.28 -5.99 10.35
CA LEU A 117 -22.99 -5.40 10.67
C LEU A 117 -23.14 -4.37 11.80
N THR A 118 -22.17 -4.30 12.69
CA THR A 118 -21.98 -3.15 13.57
C THR A 118 -21.30 -2.01 12.81
N CYS A 119 -21.36 -0.79 13.35
CA CYS A 119 -20.63 0.34 12.77
C CYS A 119 -19.11 0.11 12.76
N GLU A 120 -18.60 -0.59 13.77
CA GLU A 120 -17.17 -0.92 13.90
C GLU A 120 -16.75 -1.96 12.83
N GLN A 121 -17.52 -3.03 12.66
CA GLN A 121 -17.31 -4.00 11.59
C GLN A 121 -17.36 -3.35 10.21
N TRP A 122 -18.31 -2.43 9.99
CA TRP A 122 -18.39 -1.67 8.75
C TRP A 122 -17.13 -0.84 8.50
N ALA A 123 -16.68 -0.07 9.50
CA ALA A 123 -15.49 0.76 9.37
C ALA A 123 -14.22 -0.06 9.08
N GLN A 124 -14.08 -1.25 9.67
CA GLN A 124 -12.94 -2.14 9.45
C GLN A 124 -12.87 -2.75 8.03
N HIS A 125 -14.02 -2.82 7.33
CA HIS A 125 -14.16 -3.50 6.04
C HIS A 125 -14.43 -2.54 4.86
N THR A 126 -14.60 -1.25 5.12
CA THR A 126 -14.70 -0.20 4.09
C THR A 126 -13.37 0.52 3.83
N PRO A 127 -13.13 1.02 2.61
CA PRO A 127 -11.94 1.79 2.27
C PRO A 127 -11.77 3.04 3.17
N TYR A 128 -10.52 3.44 3.41
CA TYR A 128 -10.11 4.45 4.40
C TYR A 128 -10.84 5.80 4.30
N GLU A 129 -11.17 6.26 3.09
CA GLU A 129 -11.91 7.51 2.87
C GLU A 129 -13.40 7.30 2.54
N GLY A 130 -13.90 6.06 2.62
CA GLY A 130 -15.23 5.69 2.11
C GLY A 130 -15.38 5.92 0.60
N LYS A 131 -14.27 6.14 -0.10
CA LYS A 131 -14.25 6.43 -1.54
C LYS A 131 -14.22 5.13 -2.32
N LEU A 132 -15.17 5.02 -3.25
CA LEU A 132 -15.19 3.96 -4.24
C LEU A 132 -14.44 4.46 -5.48
N GLU A 133 -13.17 4.10 -5.56
CA GLU A 133 -12.31 4.49 -6.68
C GLU A 133 -12.32 3.43 -7.79
N LEU A 134 -12.04 3.86 -9.02
CA LEU A 134 -11.87 2.97 -10.18
C LEU A 134 -10.54 3.30 -10.85
N PHE A 135 -9.62 2.34 -10.85
CA PHE A 135 -8.30 2.50 -11.45
C PHE A 135 -8.02 1.35 -12.42
N ASP A 136 -7.70 1.68 -13.68
CA ASP A 136 -7.32 0.66 -14.69
C ASP A 136 -8.37 -0.44 -14.86
N GLY A 137 -9.66 -0.07 -14.77
CA GLY A 137 -10.80 -0.99 -14.83
C GLY A 137 -11.03 -1.84 -13.58
N GLN A 138 -10.25 -1.62 -12.51
CA GLN A 138 -10.41 -2.31 -11.22
C GLN A 138 -11.04 -1.38 -10.19
N ALA A 139 -12.05 -1.87 -9.49
CA ALA A 139 -12.65 -1.15 -8.37
C ALA A 139 -11.75 -1.24 -7.14
N LEU A 140 -11.72 -0.15 -6.36
CA LEU A 140 -10.91 0.02 -5.16
C LEU A 140 -9.40 0.03 -5.44
N ALA A 141 -8.59 0.41 -4.45
CA ALA A 141 -7.16 0.59 -4.64
C ALA A 141 -6.43 -0.74 -4.87
N ASP A 142 -6.89 -1.83 -4.25
CA ASP A 142 -6.25 -3.14 -4.34
C ASP A 142 -7.20 -4.34 -4.17
N LEU A 143 -6.64 -5.55 -4.15
CA LEU A 143 -7.40 -6.80 -3.94
C LEU A 143 -7.94 -6.94 -2.50
N ARG A 144 -7.19 -6.51 -1.50
CA ARG A 144 -7.55 -6.63 -0.07
C ARG A 144 -8.78 -5.77 0.25
N GLU A 145 -8.86 -4.56 -0.28
CA GLU A 145 -10.04 -3.71 -0.13
C GLU A 145 -11.27 -4.34 -0.79
N ARG A 146 -11.10 -5.00 -1.94
CA ARG A 146 -12.18 -5.74 -2.61
C ARG A 146 -12.62 -6.94 -1.80
N GLU A 147 -11.69 -7.70 -1.24
CA GLU A 147 -11.96 -8.86 -0.39
C GLU A 147 -12.70 -8.43 0.89
N ASN A 148 -12.24 -7.39 1.57
CA ASN A 148 -12.89 -6.88 2.77
C ASN A 148 -14.32 -6.39 2.48
N MET A 149 -14.48 -5.58 1.43
CA MET A 149 -15.77 -5.02 1.06
C MET A 149 -16.74 -6.10 0.58
N ILE A 150 -16.28 -7.06 -0.24
CA ILE A 150 -17.16 -8.13 -0.74
C ILE A 150 -17.59 -9.06 0.40
N ILE A 151 -16.71 -9.38 1.35
CA ILE A 151 -17.06 -10.19 2.51
C ILE A 151 -18.10 -9.47 3.38
N ALA A 152 -17.92 -8.19 3.68
CA ALA A 152 -18.91 -7.42 4.44
C ALA A 152 -20.28 -7.37 3.74
N LEU A 153 -20.29 -7.19 2.42
CA LEU A 153 -21.53 -7.20 1.65
C LEU A 153 -22.20 -8.58 1.65
N ILE A 154 -21.45 -9.66 1.42
CA ILE A 154 -21.98 -11.03 1.42
C ILE A 154 -22.51 -11.39 2.82
N TYR A 155 -21.77 -11.03 3.87
CA TYR A 155 -22.21 -11.15 5.26
C TYR A 155 -23.58 -10.48 5.48
N ASN A 156 -23.78 -9.30 4.89
CA ASN A 156 -25.02 -8.54 5.06
C ASN A 156 -26.21 -9.02 4.22
N ILE A 157 -25.97 -9.77 3.13
CA ILE A 157 -27.05 -10.32 2.28
C ILE A 157 -27.26 -11.83 2.44
N GLY A 158 -26.28 -12.54 3.02
CA GLY A 158 -26.26 -14.00 3.14
C GLY A 158 -25.88 -14.75 1.85
N LEU A 159 -25.27 -15.93 2.01
CA LEU A 159 -24.83 -16.78 0.90
C LEU A 159 -25.98 -17.23 0.00
N LYS A 160 -27.17 -17.50 0.55
CA LYS A 160 -28.34 -17.86 -0.27
C LYS A 160 -28.71 -16.76 -1.26
N HIS A 161 -28.64 -15.50 -0.83
CA HIS A 161 -28.95 -14.38 -1.70
C HIS A 161 -27.86 -14.18 -2.76
N LEU A 162 -26.58 -14.31 -2.38
CA LEU A 162 -25.46 -14.32 -3.33
C LEU A 162 -25.70 -15.36 -4.44
N ILE A 163 -25.96 -16.62 -4.07
CA ILE A 163 -26.24 -17.69 -5.03
C ILE A 163 -27.48 -17.37 -5.88
N LYS A 164 -28.50 -16.71 -5.32
CA LYS A 164 -29.70 -16.31 -6.05
C LYS A 164 -29.39 -15.31 -7.16
N ILE A 165 -28.62 -14.27 -6.86
CA ILE A 165 -28.36 -13.13 -7.79
C ILE A 165 -27.32 -13.44 -8.87
N LEU A 166 -26.47 -14.44 -8.67
CA LEU A 166 -25.48 -14.81 -9.68
C LEU A 166 -26.15 -15.22 -11.01
N PRO A 167 -25.62 -14.81 -12.18
CA PRO A 167 -26.07 -15.30 -13.47
C PRO A 167 -25.92 -16.83 -13.58
N PRO A 168 -26.76 -17.53 -14.38
CA PRO A 168 -26.69 -18.99 -14.50
C PRO A 168 -25.29 -19.54 -14.85
N LYS A 169 -24.59 -18.89 -15.79
CA LYS A 169 -23.21 -19.26 -16.17
C LYS A 169 -22.24 -19.16 -14.99
N SER A 170 -22.37 -18.10 -14.19
CA SER A 170 -21.54 -17.90 -12.99
C SER A 170 -21.83 -18.95 -11.91
N LYS A 171 -23.07 -19.43 -11.77
CA LYS A 171 -23.41 -20.52 -10.83
C LYS A 171 -22.77 -21.85 -11.24
N THR A 172 -22.69 -22.13 -12.54
CA THR A 172 -22.00 -23.33 -13.04
C THR A 172 -20.51 -23.27 -12.70
N ILE A 173 -19.84 -22.16 -13.04
CA ILE A 173 -18.42 -21.96 -12.72
C ILE A 173 -18.17 -22.05 -11.20
N LEU A 174 -19.03 -21.43 -10.39
CA LEU A 174 -18.90 -21.48 -8.94
C LEU A 174 -18.99 -22.92 -8.38
N LYS A 175 -19.88 -23.76 -8.94
CA LYS A 175 -19.95 -25.17 -8.53
C LYS A 175 -18.68 -25.92 -8.88
N GLU A 176 -18.16 -25.73 -10.09
CA GLU A 176 -16.90 -26.34 -10.54
C GLU A 176 -15.74 -25.95 -9.61
N LEU A 177 -15.66 -24.68 -9.19
CA LEU A 177 -14.63 -24.18 -8.27
C LEU A 177 -14.78 -24.68 -6.82
N LEU A 178 -15.98 -25.03 -6.37
CA LEU A 178 -16.22 -25.55 -5.02
C LEU A 178 -16.01 -27.06 -4.90
N ASP A 179 -16.02 -27.77 -6.04
CA ASP A 179 -15.81 -29.20 -6.14
C ASP A 179 -14.33 -29.57 -6.45
N GLU A 180 -13.44 -28.58 -6.65
CA GLU A 180 -11.96 -28.72 -6.75
C GLU A 180 -11.29 -28.92 -5.38
#